data_AF-A0A1H0T2K4-F1
#
_entry.id   AF-A0A1H0T2K4-F1
#
_cell.length_a   1.000
_cell.length_b   1.000
_cell.length_c   1.000
_cell.angle_alpha   90.00
_cell.angle_beta   90.00
_cell.angle_gamma   90.00
#
_symmetry.space_group_name_H-M   'P 1'
#
loop_
_entity.id
_entity.type
_entity.pdbx_description
1 polymer ?
#
loop_
_entity_poly.entity_id
_entity_poly.type
_entity_poly.pdbx_seq_one_letter_code
_entity_poly.pdbx_strand_id
1 'polypeptide(L)'
;MNEKLQRDVETAMYECRKILENKKLTGQYTSIIVDEGQDLSPSAYRLLIALAGDEHQNDIFIVGDSHQRIYRNKAVLSKCGINVRGRSSYLRINYRTTEEIRKFAFGLLNGVSFDDLDEDYDNSKG
;
A
#
# COMPACT_ATOMS: atom_id res chain seq x y z
N MET A 1 -6.21 8.42 23.61
CA MET A 1 -5.78 9.79 23.94
C MET A 1 -4.88 9.71 25.15
N ASN A 2 -3.61 10.12 25.05
CA ASN A 2 -2.73 10.13 26.23
C ASN A 2 -3.07 11.32 27.14
N GLU A 3 -2.51 11.35 28.34
CA GLU A 3 -2.69 12.44 29.32
C GLU A 3 -2.29 13.83 28.77
N LYS A 4 -1.56 13.88 27.65
CA LYS A 4 -1.13 15.11 26.96
C LYS A 4 -2.04 15.50 25.79
N LEU A 5 -3.21 14.88 25.62
CA LEU A 5 -4.13 15.10 24.48
C LEU A 5 -3.51 14.82 23.10
N GLN A 6 -2.41 14.06 23.05
CA GLN A 6 -1.75 13.71 21.81
C GLN A 6 -2.42 12.48 21.20
N ARG A 7 -2.50 12.50 19.87
CA ARG A 7 -2.95 11.40 19.04
C ARG A 7 -1.76 10.84 18.31
N ASP A 8 -1.62 9.52 18.30
CA ASP A 8 -0.78 8.87 17.33
C ASP A 8 -1.36 9.05 15.92
N VAL A 9 -0.54 8.78 14.90
CA VAL A 9 -0.90 8.99 13.49
C VAL A 9 -2.14 8.19 13.10
N GLU A 10 -2.29 6.97 13.61
CA GLU A 10 -3.39 6.08 13.27
C GLU A 10 -4.72 6.60 13.85
N THR A 11 -4.70 7.02 15.11
CA THR A 11 -5.83 7.68 15.77
C THR A 11 -6.20 8.99 15.07
N ALA A 12 -5.20 9.80 14.68
CA ALA A 12 -5.45 11.06 13.97
C ALA A 12 -6.17 10.82 12.62
N MET A 13 -5.70 9.85 11.83
CA MET A 13 -6.34 9.49 10.54
C MET A 13 -7.75 8.96 10.72
N TYR A 14 -7.97 8.10 11.73
CA TYR A 14 -9.29 7.59 12.07
C TYR A 14 -10.27 8.73 12.42
N GLU A 15 -9.86 9.68 13.26
CA GLU A 15 -10.71 10.81 13.64
C GLU A 15 -10.96 11.75 12.47
N CYS A 16 -9.97 12.02 11.62
CA CYS A 16 -10.15 12.79 10.38
C CYS A 16 -11.23 12.16 9.50
N ARG A 17 -11.22 10.83 9.33
CA ARG A 17 -12.25 10.12 8.58
C ARG A 17 -13.63 10.32 9.20
N LYS A 18 -13.74 10.23 10.54
CA LYS A 18 -15.00 10.48 11.25
C LYS A 18 -15.52 11.90 11.06
N ILE A 19 -14.64 12.89 11.04
CA ILE A 19 -15.03 14.28 10.78
C ILE A 19 -15.55 14.44 9.35
N LEU A 20 -14.87 13.83 8.35
CA LEU A 20 -15.32 13.86 6.95
C LEU A 20 -16.71 13.22 6.79
N GLU A 21 -16.92 12.04 7.37
CA GLU A 21 -18.21 11.33 7.38
C GLU A 21 -19.31 12.20 8.00
N ASN A 22 -19.06 12.74 9.20
CA ASN A 22 -20.06 13.53 9.94
C ASN A 22 -20.43 14.84 9.25
N LYS A 23 -19.46 15.49 8.59
CA LYS A 23 -19.68 16.74 7.87
C LYS A 23 -20.17 16.53 6.43
N LYS A 24 -20.35 15.28 5.99
CA LYS A 24 -20.70 14.93 4.60
C LYS A 24 -19.72 15.53 3.58
N LEU A 25 -18.44 15.50 3.92
CA LEU A 25 -17.33 15.96 3.08
C LEU A 25 -16.60 14.78 2.42
N THR A 26 -17.32 13.69 2.14
CA THR A 26 -16.82 12.54 1.40
C THR A 26 -16.90 12.79 -0.11
N GLY A 27 -16.07 12.11 -0.91
CA GLY A 27 -16.12 12.27 -2.37
C GLY A 27 -15.57 13.62 -2.87
N GLN A 28 -14.60 14.17 -2.13
CA GLN A 28 -13.96 15.45 -2.47
C GLN A 28 -12.99 15.31 -3.65
N TYR A 29 -12.51 14.08 -3.91
CA TYR A 29 -11.56 13.79 -4.97
C TYR A 29 -12.10 12.70 -5.88
N THR A 30 -12.11 12.96 -7.19
CA THR A 30 -12.51 11.96 -8.19
C THR A 30 -11.49 10.85 -8.36
N SER A 31 -10.22 11.07 -8.04
CA SER A 31 -9.20 10.01 -8.12
C SER A 31 -8.10 10.27 -7.11
N ILE A 32 -7.62 9.21 -6.47
CA ILE A 32 -6.51 9.27 -5.53
C ILE A 32 -5.36 8.42 -6.06
N ILE A 33 -4.16 8.99 -6.10
CA ILE A 33 -2.92 8.28 -6.44
C ILE A 33 -2.11 8.12 -5.16
N VAL A 34 -1.73 6.88 -4.88
CA VAL A 34 -0.96 6.50 -3.71
C VAL A 34 0.37 5.95 -4.17
N ASP A 35 1.46 6.56 -3.72
CA ASP A 35 2.81 6.02 -3.83
C ASP A 35 3.23 5.40 -2.49
N GLU A 36 4.20 4.48 -2.53
CA GLU A 36 4.69 3.74 -1.35
C GLU A 36 3.57 3.08 -0.53
N GLY A 37 2.62 2.44 -1.22
CA GLY A 37 1.44 1.81 -0.64
C GLY A 37 1.73 0.78 0.45
N GLN A 38 2.94 0.20 0.46
CA GLN A 38 3.38 -0.73 1.49
C GLN A 38 3.56 -0.12 2.89
N ASP A 39 3.69 1.21 2.98
CA ASP A 39 3.93 1.94 4.24
C ASP A 39 2.64 2.47 4.89
N LEU A 40 1.52 2.43 4.17
CA LEU A 40 0.24 2.96 4.63
C LEU A 40 -0.49 1.98 5.57
N SER A 41 -1.04 2.54 6.66
CA SER A 41 -1.85 1.81 7.63
C SER A 41 -3.29 1.60 7.14
N PRO A 42 -4.04 0.64 7.72
CA PRO A 42 -5.46 0.48 7.42
C PRO A 42 -6.29 1.75 7.65
N SER A 43 -5.96 2.55 8.66
CA SER A 43 -6.64 3.82 8.94
C SER A 43 -6.37 4.86 7.85
N ALA A 44 -5.14 4.89 7.30
CA ALA A 44 -4.80 5.75 6.19
C ALA A 44 -5.63 5.38 4.94
N TYR A 45 -5.67 4.10 4.56
CA TYR A 45 -6.46 3.65 3.41
C TYR A 45 -7.95 3.96 3.55
N ARG A 46 -8.53 3.75 4.73
CA ARG A 46 -9.94 4.08 4.99
C ARG A 46 -10.22 5.58 4.92
N LEU A 47 -9.27 6.42 5.32
CA LEU A 47 -9.36 7.86 5.16
C LEU A 47 -9.35 8.25 3.67
N LEU A 48 -8.43 7.66 2.89
CA LEU A 48 -8.35 7.91 1.45
C LEU A 48 -9.63 7.48 0.72
N ILE A 49 -10.17 6.29 1.02
CA ILE A 49 -11.45 5.86 0.43
C ILE A 49 -12.60 6.80 0.80
N ALA A 50 -12.69 7.29 2.05
CA ALA A 50 -13.72 8.25 2.41
C ALA A 50 -13.59 9.59 1.63
N LEU A 51 -12.36 10.00 1.31
CA LEU A 51 -12.09 11.17 0.48
C LEU A 51 -12.48 10.95 -0.99
N ALA A 52 -12.36 9.73 -1.52
CA ALA A 52 -12.83 9.36 -2.85
C ALA A 52 -14.37 9.19 -2.92
N GLY A 53 -15.01 8.80 -1.81
CA GLY A 53 -16.45 8.64 -1.72
C GLY A 53 -16.91 7.22 -2.09
N ASP A 54 -18.04 7.12 -2.80
CA ASP A 54 -18.57 5.84 -3.26
C ASP A 54 -17.63 5.19 -4.29
N GLU A 55 -17.59 3.86 -4.34
CA GLU A 55 -16.75 3.12 -5.31
C GLU A 55 -17.15 3.49 -6.75
N HIS A 56 -16.15 3.86 -7.55
CA HIS A 56 -16.35 4.18 -8.96
C HIS A 56 -15.08 3.85 -9.76
N GLN A 57 -15.16 3.96 -11.08
CA GLN A 57 -14.00 3.71 -11.94
C GLN A 57 -12.87 4.71 -11.62
N ASN A 58 -11.65 4.21 -11.41
CA ASN A 58 -10.45 5.01 -11.12
C ASN A 58 -10.56 5.88 -9.83
N ASP A 59 -11.31 5.39 -8.83
CA ASP A 59 -11.38 5.95 -7.48
C ASP A 59 -10.01 5.99 -6.77
N ILE A 60 -9.23 4.93 -6.90
CA ILE A 60 -7.90 4.84 -6.30
C ILE A 60 -6.92 4.05 -7.17
N PHE A 61 -5.69 4.55 -7.25
CA PHE A 61 -4.55 3.88 -7.87
C PHE A 61 -3.40 3.81 -6.87
N ILE A 62 -2.88 2.61 -6.63
CA ILE A 62 -1.88 2.36 -5.59
C ILE A 62 -0.65 1.74 -6.23
N VAL A 63 0.50 2.34 -5.98
CA VAL A 63 1.83 1.84 -6.32
C VAL A 63 2.53 1.47 -5.03
N GLY A 64 3.30 0.38 -5.05
CA GLY A 64 4.12 -0.01 -3.91
C GLY A 64 4.93 -1.26 -4.20
N ASP A 65 5.88 -1.54 -3.32
CA ASP A 65 6.76 -2.71 -3.37
C ASP A 65 6.72 -3.45 -2.03
N SER A 66 6.18 -4.67 -2.02
CA SER A 66 6.10 -5.50 -0.81
C SER A 66 7.46 -5.92 -0.27
N HIS A 67 8.48 -6.01 -1.13
CA HIS A 67 9.84 -6.41 -0.74
C HIS A 67 10.61 -5.27 -0.05
N GLN A 68 10.19 -4.01 -0.25
CA GLN A 68 10.77 -2.85 0.42
C GLN A 68 10.09 -2.52 1.76
N ARG A 69 9.21 -3.40 2.24
CA ARG A 69 8.47 -3.14 3.48
C ARG A 69 9.40 -3.24 4.70
N ILE A 70 9.65 -2.10 5.34
CA ILE A 70 10.45 -2.00 6.57
C ILE A 70 9.56 -2.10 7.84
N TYR A 71 8.26 -1.77 7.74
CA TYR A 71 7.32 -1.75 8.87
C TYR A 71 6.37 -2.96 8.90
N ARG A 72 6.07 -3.48 10.11
CA ARG A 72 5.26 -4.71 10.31
C ARG A 72 3.76 -4.57 10.08
N ASN A 73 3.23 -3.37 9.82
CA ASN A 73 1.78 -3.17 9.68
C ASN A 73 1.29 -3.58 8.28
N LYS A 74 0.77 -4.81 8.15
CA LYS A 74 0.21 -5.32 6.90
C LYS A 74 -1.23 -4.84 6.73
N ALA A 75 -1.43 -3.76 6.00
CA ALA A 75 -2.77 -3.37 5.56
C ALA A 75 -3.30 -4.38 4.53
N VAL A 76 -4.44 -4.99 4.84
CA VAL A 76 -5.17 -5.83 3.87
C VAL A 76 -6.15 -4.92 3.14
N LEU A 77 -5.87 -4.60 1.87
CA LEU A 77 -6.63 -3.63 1.08
C LEU A 77 -8.14 -3.95 1.03
N SER A 78 -8.51 -5.22 0.89
CA SER A 78 -9.92 -5.65 0.90
C SER A 78 -10.63 -5.33 2.23
N LYS A 79 -9.93 -5.41 3.37
CA LYS A 79 -10.47 -5.01 4.69
C LYS A 79 -10.55 -3.49 4.87
N CYS A 80 -10.01 -2.72 3.92
CA CYS A 80 -10.08 -1.27 3.87
C CYS A 80 -11.11 -0.75 2.87
N GLY A 81 -11.85 -1.65 2.19
CA GLY A 81 -12.83 -1.29 1.17
C GLY A 81 -12.23 -1.10 -0.23
N ILE A 82 -10.97 -1.54 -0.45
CA ILE A 82 -10.28 -1.40 -1.73
C ILE A 82 -10.29 -2.76 -2.44
N ASN A 83 -10.99 -2.85 -3.56
CA ASN A 83 -11.06 -4.05 -4.37
C ASN A 83 -10.04 -4.02 -5.53
N VAL A 84 -8.95 -4.77 -5.38
CA VAL A 84 -7.87 -4.87 -6.38
C VAL A 84 -7.92 -6.15 -7.23
N ARG A 85 -8.87 -7.06 -6.96
CA ARG A 85 -8.92 -8.35 -7.67
C ARG A 85 -9.16 -8.12 -9.16
N GLY A 86 -8.28 -8.65 -10.00
CA GLY A 86 -8.35 -8.47 -11.47
C GLY A 86 -7.92 -7.08 -11.96
N ARG A 87 -7.41 -6.22 -11.06
CA ARG A 87 -6.98 -4.84 -11.36
C ARG A 87 -5.55 -4.55 -10.90
N SER A 88 -4.77 -5.58 -10.58
CA SER A 88 -3.37 -5.48 -10.21
C SER A 88 -2.46 -5.75 -11.43
N SER A 89 -1.27 -5.16 -11.41
CA SER A 89 -0.24 -5.38 -12.43
C SER A 89 1.13 -5.31 -11.78
N TYR A 90 2.07 -6.13 -12.27
CA TYR A 90 3.44 -6.18 -11.77
C TYR A 90 4.39 -5.52 -12.79
N LEU A 91 5.25 -4.61 -12.30
CA LEU A 91 6.34 -4.05 -13.10
C LEU A 91 7.56 -4.98 -13.00
N ARG A 92 7.86 -5.71 -14.07
CA ARG A 92 8.92 -6.74 -14.07
C ARG A 92 10.29 -6.21 -14.50
N ILE A 93 10.34 -5.08 -15.20
CA ILE A 93 11.58 -4.53 -15.76
C ILE A 93 12.12 -3.45 -14.82
N ASN A 94 13.34 -3.64 -14.34
CA ASN A 94 14.08 -2.63 -13.58
C ASN A 94 14.81 -1.71 -14.56
N TYR A 95 14.49 -0.42 -14.50
CA TYR A 95 15.12 0.61 -15.34
C TYR A 95 16.14 1.48 -14.57
N ARG A 96 16.34 1.24 -13.27
CA ARG A 96 17.15 2.07 -12.38
C ARG A 96 18.59 1.58 -12.27
N THR A 97 18.79 0.27 -12.20
CA THR A 97 20.10 -0.33 -11.89
C THR A 97 20.66 -1.10 -13.07
N THR A 98 21.99 -1.14 -13.19
CA THR A 98 22.65 -1.96 -14.20
C THR A 98 22.57 -3.45 -13.85
N GLU A 99 22.87 -4.30 -14.82
CA GLU A 99 22.90 -5.75 -14.62
C GLU A 99 23.99 -6.18 -13.62
N GLU A 100 25.10 -5.45 -13.50
CA GLU A 100 26.15 -5.72 -12.52
C GLU A 100 25.64 -5.50 -11.09
N ILE A 101 24.96 -4.38 -10.84
CA ILE A 101 24.37 -4.08 -9.53
C ILE A 101 23.29 -5.12 -9.19
N ARG A 102 22.44 -5.47 -10.16
CA ARG A 102 21.42 -6.51 -9.99
C ARG A 102 22.04 -7.85 -9.59
N LYS A 103 23.01 -8.34 -10.37
CA LYS A 103 23.70 -9.61 -10.11
C LYS A 103 24.39 -9.63 -8.76
N PHE A 104 25.04 -8.53 -8.38
CA PHE A 104 25.68 -8.42 -7.08
C PHE A 104 24.67 -8.50 -5.93
N ALA A 105 23.57 -7.75 -6.01
CA ALA A 105 22.51 -7.75 -5.00
C ALA A 105 21.85 -9.13 -4.86
N PHE A 106 21.48 -9.78 -5.97
CA PHE A 106 20.94 -11.15 -5.95
C PHE A 106 21.96 -12.17 -5.45
N GLY A 107 23.25 -11.99 -5.78
CA GLY A 107 24.34 -12.81 -5.24
C GLY A 107 24.42 -12.78 -3.72
N LEU A 108 24.14 -11.62 -3.11
CA LEU A 108 24.09 -11.46 -1.64
C LEU A 108 22.87 -12.15 -1.01
N LEU A 109 21.76 -12.22 -1.74
CA LEU A 109 20.52 -12.86 -1.26
C LEU A 109 20.58 -14.39 -1.37
N ASN A 110 21.46 -14.95 -2.22
CA ASN A 110 21.66 -16.39 -2.34
C ASN A 110 22.17 -16.99 -1.02
N GLY A 111 21.33 -17.79 -0.36
CA GLY A 111 21.62 -18.42 0.94
C GLY A 111 20.92 -17.78 2.13
N VAL A 112 20.17 -16.69 1.93
CA VAL A 112 19.27 -16.12 2.94
C VAL A 112 17.89 -16.75 2.75
N SER A 113 17.42 -17.52 3.73
CA SER A 113 16.04 -18.01 3.75
C SER A 113 15.09 -16.84 3.97
N PHE A 114 14.45 -16.36 2.91
CA PHE A 114 13.31 -15.48 3.05
C PHE A 114 12.10 -16.35 3.39
N ASP A 115 11.53 -16.10 4.56
CA ASP A 115 10.33 -16.78 5.05
C ASP A 115 9.24 -16.66 3.97
N ASP A 116 8.81 -17.81 3.46
CA ASP A 116 7.98 -17.98 2.27
C ASP A 116 6.75 -17.07 2.31
N LEU A 117 6.75 -16.02 1.48
CA LEU A 117 5.58 -15.17 1.25
C LEU A 117 5.07 -15.21 -0.19
N ASP A 118 5.60 -16.11 -1.03
CA ASP A 118 5.07 -16.40 -2.35
C ASP A 118 5.22 -17.91 -2.64
N GLU A 119 4.21 -18.70 -2.26
CA GLU A 119 3.95 -19.97 -2.94
C GLU A 119 3.46 -19.66 -4.36
N ASP A 120 4.38 -19.31 -5.25
CA ASP A 120 4.30 -19.56 -6.69
C ASP A 120 5.63 -19.13 -7.32
N TYR A 121 6.59 -20.06 -7.34
CA TYR A 121 7.75 -19.99 -8.21
C TYR A 121 7.29 -20.09 -9.66
N ASP A 122 7.02 -18.95 -10.30
CA ASP A 122 6.79 -18.92 -11.74
C ASP A 122 8.15 -19.03 -12.45
N ASN A 123 8.52 -20.28 -12.75
CA ASN A 123 9.62 -20.63 -13.64
C ASN A 123 9.29 -20.10 -15.04
N SER A 124 9.78 -18.90 -15.37
CA SER A 124 9.87 -18.48 -16.77
C SER A 124 11.23 -17.88 -17.05
N LYS A 125 11.99 -18.64 -17.84
CA LYS A 125 13.07 -18.12 -18.68
C LYS A 125 12.47 -17.02 -19.57
N GLY A 126 13.01 -15.82 -19.49
CA GLY A 126 12.66 -14.68 -20.32
C GLY A 126 13.41 -13.44 -19.86
#